data_AF-A0AA39IBM9-F1
#
_entry.id   AF-A0AA39IBM9-F1
#
_cell.length_a   1.000
_cell.length_b   1.000
_cell.length_c   1.000
_cell.angle_alpha   90.00
_cell.angle_beta   90.00
_cell.angle_gamma   90.00
#
_symmetry.space_group_name_H-M   'P 1'
#
loop_
_entity.id
_entity.type
_entity.pdbx_description
1 polymer ?
#
loop_
_entity_poly.entity_id
_entity_poly.type
_entity_poly.pdbx_seq_one_letter_code
_entity_poly.pdbx_strand_id
1 'polypeptide(L)'
;MEKEIDSLEAKAASRPSVWENVAKKRSPCQHAFLRCIHKYKDAIKVYDDITLNKMDDFFEELVQAMYCNDEYHVSYFLLHYLHLRAGLGLARVAVRKLYPNCEKFAQIPEVKKFYMQHRGENPRSLTTLKEFSELINWLKFEGKLKIEGKSLTAAFHRANHNVPQ
;
A
#
# COMPACT_ATOMS: atom_id res chain seq x y z
N MET A 1 -14.05 -43.20 3.41
CA MET A 1 -14.33 -41.84 2.89
C MET A 1 -14.14 -40.80 3.97
N GLU A 2 -14.82 -40.87 5.12
CA GLU A 2 -14.65 -39.90 6.23
C GLU A 2 -13.20 -39.80 6.75
N LYS A 3 -12.53 -40.94 6.96
CA LYS A 3 -11.11 -40.97 7.39
C LYS A 3 -10.11 -40.34 6.40
N GLU A 4 -10.49 -40.21 5.14
CA GLU A 4 -9.65 -39.62 4.09
C GLU A 4 -9.81 -38.08 4.07
N ILE A 5 -11.00 -37.59 4.38
CA ILE A 5 -11.30 -36.16 4.50
C ILE A 5 -10.61 -35.57 5.73
N ASP A 6 -10.68 -36.23 6.89
CA ASP A 6 -10.01 -35.79 8.12
C ASP A 6 -8.47 -35.73 7.96
N SER A 7 -7.89 -36.63 7.18
CA SER A 7 -6.46 -36.68 6.87
C SER A 7 -6.02 -35.54 5.93
N LEU A 8 -6.89 -35.13 5.01
CA LEU A 8 -6.65 -34.00 4.11
C LEU A 8 -6.81 -32.66 4.83
N GLU A 9 -7.77 -32.54 5.74
CA GLU A 9 -7.97 -31.34 6.58
C GLU A 9 -6.81 -31.16 7.58
N ALA A 10 -6.32 -32.23 8.20
CA ALA A 10 -5.14 -32.19 9.05
C ALA A 10 -3.86 -31.76 8.29
N LYS A 11 -3.71 -32.19 7.02
CA LYS A 11 -2.62 -31.75 6.15
C LYS A 11 -2.78 -30.32 5.63
N ALA A 12 -4.01 -29.82 5.52
CA ALA A 12 -4.28 -28.43 5.17
C ALA A 12 -4.00 -27.49 6.37
N ALA A 13 -4.33 -27.92 7.59
CA ALA A 13 -4.06 -27.19 8.83
C ALA A 13 -2.57 -27.18 9.22
N SER A 14 -1.78 -28.16 8.76
CA SER A 14 -0.32 -28.21 8.99
C SER A 14 0.50 -27.54 7.88
N ARG A 15 -0.13 -26.95 6.86
CA ARG A 15 0.59 -26.22 5.81
C ARG A 15 1.02 -24.88 6.39
N PRO A 16 2.34 -24.58 6.45
CA PRO A 16 2.78 -23.27 6.83
C PRO A 16 2.15 -22.26 5.89
N SER A 17 1.60 -21.18 6.42
CA SER A 17 1.05 -20.12 5.58
C SER A 17 2.13 -19.68 4.57
N VAL A 18 1.72 -19.16 3.42
CA VAL A 18 2.65 -18.60 2.42
C VAL A 18 3.66 -17.64 3.10
N TRP A 19 3.23 -16.96 4.16
CA TRP A 19 4.02 -16.07 5.01
C TRP A 19 5.11 -16.73 5.87
N GLU A 20 4.91 -17.98 6.33
CA GLU A 20 5.87 -18.74 7.14
C GLU A 20 7.01 -19.33 6.31
N ASN A 21 6.74 -19.75 5.07
CA ASN A 21 7.79 -20.21 4.16
C ASN A 21 8.66 -19.06 3.63
N VAL A 22 8.07 -17.87 3.48
CA VAL A 22 8.80 -16.62 3.19
C VAL A 22 9.69 -16.18 4.38
N ALA A 23 9.56 -16.80 5.56
CA ALA A 23 10.31 -16.43 6.77
C ALA A 23 11.77 -16.85 6.83
N LYS A 24 12.14 -17.94 6.15
CA LYS A 24 13.41 -18.62 6.41
C LYS A 24 14.61 -18.15 5.56
N LYS A 25 14.43 -17.22 4.62
CA LYS A 25 15.51 -16.64 3.79
C LYS A 25 15.27 -15.16 3.48
N ARG A 26 15.16 -14.33 4.51
CA ARG A 26 14.67 -12.95 4.33
C ARG A 26 15.77 -11.95 3.94
N SER A 27 15.70 -11.41 2.73
CA SER A 27 16.49 -10.26 2.30
C SER A 27 16.23 -9.03 3.20
N PRO A 28 17.10 -8.00 3.20
CA PRO A 28 16.88 -6.76 3.95
C PRO A 28 15.52 -6.11 3.65
N CYS A 29 15.05 -6.22 2.41
CA CYS A 29 13.74 -5.73 1.97
C CYS A 29 12.60 -6.53 2.63
N GLN A 30 12.74 -7.84 2.77
CA GLN A 30 11.76 -8.71 3.45
C GLN A 30 11.74 -8.47 4.97
N HIS A 31 12.87 -8.07 5.58
CA HIS A 31 12.91 -7.63 6.99
C HIS A 31 12.27 -6.26 7.21
N ALA A 32 12.44 -5.32 6.28
CA ALA A 32 11.71 -4.05 6.31
C ALA A 32 10.20 -4.29 6.16
N PHE A 33 9.83 -5.16 5.22
CA PHE A 33 8.46 -5.62 4.96
C PHE A 33 7.74 -6.14 6.21
N LEU A 34 8.35 -7.02 7.01
CA LEU A 34 7.67 -7.54 8.22
C LEU A 34 7.61 -6.57 9.36
N ARG A 35 8.60 -5.67 9.46
CA ARG A 35 8.56 -4.61 10.46
C ARG A 35 7.43 -3.66 10.15
N CYS A 36 7.20 -3.36 8.87
CA CYS A 36 6.02 -2.61 8.44
C CYS A 36 4.74 -3.36 8.77
N ILE A 37 4.63 -4.65 8.40
CA ILE A 37 3.44 -5.45 8.70
C ILE A 37 3.20 -5.60 10.21
N HIS A 38 4.21 -5.79 11.06
CA HIS A 38 4.02 -5.91 12.51
C HIS A 38 3.63 -4.59 13.15
N LYS A 39 4.34 -3.49 12.83
CA LYS A 39 4.01 -2.15 13.32
C LYS A 39 2.61 -1.73 12.86
N TYR A 40 2.23 -2.14 11.65
CA TYR A 40 0.89 -2.00 11.11
C TYR A 40 -0.09 -2.84 11.94
N LYS A 41 0.05 -4.17 12.03
CA LYS A 41 -0.82 -5.07 12.82
C LYS A 41 -1.07 -4.60 14.25
N ASP A 42 -0.05 -4.09 14.95
CA ASP A 42 -0.22 -3.56 16.30
C ASP A 42 -1.02 -2.24 16.33
N ALA A 43 -0.95 -1.41 15.29
CA ALA A 43 -1.75 -0.21 15.15
C ALA A 43 -3.23 -0.48 14.77
N ILE A 44 -3.59 -1.73 14.43
CA ILE A 44 -4.87 -2.08 13.78
C ILE A 44 -5.71 -3.05 14.59
N LYS A 45 -5.22 -3.60 15.71
CA LYS A 45 -5.96 -4.55 16.56
C LYS A 45 -7.36 -4.08 17.03
N VAL A 46 -7.78 -2.87 16.66
CA VAL A 46 -9.03 -2.20 17.01
C VAL A 46 -9.98 -2.02 15.79
N TYR A 47 -9.60 -2.43 14.58
CA TYR A 47 -10.42 -2.21 13.38
C TYR A 47 -11.32 -3.40 13.03
N ASP A 48 -12.48 -3.11 12.44
CA ASP A 48 -13.40 -4.09 11.89
C ASP A 48 -12.83 -4.79 10.64
N ASP A 49 -13.39 -5.96 10.29
CA ASP A 49 -12.95 -6.80 9.16
C ASP A 49 -12.99 -6.06 7.81
N ILE A 50 -13.94 -5.13 7.62
CA ILE A 50 -14.04 -4.36 6.38
C ILE A 50 -12.87 -3.39 6.25
N THR A 51 -12.50 -2.74 7.36
CA THR A 51 -11.33 -1.87 7.44
C THR A 51 -10.04 -2.67 7.24
N LEU A 52 -9.94 -3.86 7.84
CA LEU A 52 -8.81 -4.76 7.64
C LEU A 52 -8.62 -5.12 6.16
N ASN A 53 -9.65 -5.61 5.50
CA ASN A 53 -9.59 -6.02 4.09
C ASN A 53 -9.15 -4.87 3.16
N LYS A 54 -9.74 -3.68 3.33
CA LYS A 54 -9.37 -2.51 2.51
C LYS A 54 -7.92 -2.09 2.69
N MET A 55 -7.43 -2.24 3.91
CA MET A 55 -6.04 -1.91 4.16
C MET A 55 -5.13 -3.00 3.64
N ASP A 56 -5.46 -4.28 3.80
CA ASP A 56 -4.68 -5.41 3.26
C ASP A 56 -4.50 -5.26 1.73
N ASP A 57 -5.57 -4.94 0.99
CA ASP A 57 -5.49 -4.62 -0.44
C ASP A 57 -4.49 -3.48 -0.69
N PHE A 58 -4.60 -2.38 0.06
CA PHE A 58 -3.69 -1.24 -0.08
C PHE A 58 -2.23 -1.59 0.27
N PHE A 59 -1.99 -2.47 1.25
CA PHE A 59 -0.66 -2.95 1.59
C PHE A 59 -0.08 -3.83 0.51
N GLU A 60 -0.88 -4.67 -0.13
CA GLU A 60 -0.41 -5.46 -1.26
C GLU A 60 0.16 -4.54 -2.35
N GLU A 61 -0.54 -3.45 -2.68
CA GLU A 61 -0.08 -2.49 -3.68
C GLU A 61 1.20 -1.75 -3.26
N LEU A 62 1.30 -1.36 -1.98
CA LEU A 62 2.53 -0.79 -1.43
C LEU A 62 3.72 -1.75 -1.57
N VAL A 63 3.50 -3.03 -1.27
CA VAL A 63 4.54 -4.06 -1.29
C VAL A 63 5.03 -4.29 -2.71
N GLN A 64 4.11 -4.38 -3.67
CA GLN A 64 4.46 -4.46 -5.08
C GLN A 64 5.26 -3.23 -5.52
N ALA A 65 4.84 -2.03 -5.13
CA ALA A 65 5.52 -0.79 -5.46
C ALA A 65 6.91 -0.65 -4.80
N MET A 66 7.11 -1.24 -3.62
CA MET A 66 8.43 -1.32 -2.97
C MET A 66 9.34 -2.37 -3.62
N TYR A 67 8.78 -3.51 -4.03
CA TYR A 67 9.53 -4.63 -4.58
C TYR A 67 9.96 -4.38 -6.02
N CYS A 68 9.01 -3.99 -6.88
CA CYS A 68 9.26 -3.73 -8.30
C CYS A 68 9.99 -2.40 -8.49
N ASN A 69 9.61 -1.38 -7.70
CA ASN A 69 10.19 -0.03 -7.74
C ASN A 69 10.26 0.59 -9.15
N ASP A 70 9.34 0.19 -10.02
CA ASP A 70 9.14 0.81 -11.32
C ASP A 70 8.03 1.87 -11.25
N GLU A 71 7.91 2.66 -12.32
CA GLU A 71 6.93 3.73 -12.40
C GLU A 71 5.49 3.22 -12.31
N TYR A 72 5.20 2.07 -12.94
CA TYR A 72 3.87 1.48 -12.99
C TYR A 72 3.35 1.17 -11.58
N HIS A 73 4.08 0.36 -10.81
CA HIS A 73 3.63 -0.07 -9.49
C HIS A 73 3.59 1.10 -8.50
N VAL A 74 4.53 2.04 -8.63
CA VAL A 74 4.55 3.26 -7.82
C VAL A 74 3.33 4.14 -8.08
N SER A 75 3.02 4.42 -9.35
CA SER A 75 1.83 5.19 -9.73
C SER A 75 0.56 4.48 -9.27
N TYR A 76 0.54 3.15 -9.37
CA TYR A 76 -0.58 2.34 -8.94
C TYR A 76 -0.84 2.44 -7.44
N PHE A 77 0.20 2.26 -6.62
CA PHE A 77 0.15 2.47 -5.18
C PHE A 77 -0.37 3.88 -4.81
N LEU A 78 0.14 4.92 -5.47
CA LEU A 78 -0.29 6.28 -5.22
C LEU A 78 -1.75 6.53 -5.61
N LEU A 79 -2.24 5.91 -6.68
CA LEU A 79 -3.63 6.04 -7.09
C LEU A 79 -4.58 5.29 -6.13
N HIS A 80 -4.17 4.12 -5.63
CA HIS A 80 -4.86 3.40 -4.57
C HIS A 80 -4.89 4.17 -3.26
N TYR A 81 -3.78 4.83 -2.91
CA TYR A 81 -3.75 5.77 -1.79
C TYR A 81 -4.81 6.86 -1.94
N LEU A 82 -4.91 7.50 -3.11
CA LEU A 82 -5.88 8.54 -3.39
C LEU A 82 -7.33 8.06 -3.26
N HIS A 83 -7.61 6.82 -3.67
CA HIS A 83 -8.92 6.18 -3.49
C HIS A 83 -9.23 5.93 -2.02
N LEU A 84 -8.31 5.29 -1.29
CA LEU A 84 -8.54 4.92 0.10
C LEU A 84 -8.70 6.16 0.99
N ARG A 85 -7.89 7.21 0.78
CA ARG A 85 -8.00 8.47 1.54
C ARG A 85 -9.30 9.23 1.29
N ALA A 86 -9.93 9.04 0.14
CA ALA A 86 -11.16 9.73 -0.25
C ALA A 86 -12.42 8.94 0.13
N GLY A 87 -12.25 7.68 0.54
CA GLY A 87 -13.33 6.83 1.03
C GLY A 87 -13.92 7.28 2.37
N LEU A 88 -14.75 6.41 2.94
CA LEU A 88 -15.38 6.60 4.25
C LEU A 88 -14.85 5.55 5.24
N GLY A 89 -14.96 5.85 6.52
CA GLY A 89 -14.64 4.92 7.61
C GLY A 89 -13.20 4.98 8.11
N LEU A 90 -12.84 3.99 8.92
CA LEU A 90 -11.60 3.97 9.70
C LEU A 90 -10.36 3.75 8.83
N ALA A 91 -10.46 3.01 7.73
CA ALA A 91 -9.37 2.80 6.78
C ALA A 91 -8.80 4.13 6.24
N ARG A 92 -9.68 5.11 5.94
CA ARG A 92 -9.26 6.47 5.54
C ARG A 92 -8.46 7.16 6.63
N VAL A 93 -8.92 7.09 7.88
CA VAL A 93 -8.23 7.74 9.00
C VAL A 93 -6.86 7.10 9.21
N ALA A 94 -6.79 5.77 9.14
CA ALA A 94 -5.57 5.00 9.28
C ALA A 94 -4.55 5.34 8.17
N VAL A 95 -4.95 5.29 6.90
CA VAL A 95 -4.01 5.52 5.78
C VAL A 95 -3.42 6.94 5.79
N ARG A 96 -4.23 7.96 6.12
CA ARG A 96 -3.75 9.35 6.22
C ARG A 96 -2.76 9.55 7.35
N LYS A 97 -2.95 8.85 8.47
CA LYS A 97 -2.03 8.87 9.62
C LYS A 97 -0.72 8.13 9.33
N LEU A 98 -0.81 7.01 8.63
CA LEU A 98 0.33 6.15 8.32
C LEU A 98 1.21 6.70 7.18
N TYR A 99 0.65 7.48 6.26
CA TYR A 99 1.36 7.98 5.07
C TYR A 99 1.28 9.51 4.91
N PRO A 100 1.85 10.29 5.85
CA PRO A 100 1.85 11.76 5.80
C PRO A 100 2.50 12.34 4.52
N ASN A 101 3.48 11.65 3.93
CA ASN A 101 4.06 12.10 2.67
C ASN A 101 3.10 11.89 1.49
N CYS A 102 2.34 10.79 1.49
CA CYS A 102 1.26 10.61 0.53
C CYS A 102 0.15 11.65 0.74
N GLU A 103 -0.12 12.07 1.98
CA GLU A 103 -1.03 13.20 2.23
C GLU A 103 -0.51 14.49 1.61
N LYS A 104 0.77 14.83 1.79
CA LYS A 104 1.37 16.02 1.16
C LYS A 104 1.24 15.96 -0.37
N PHE A 105 1.54 14.80 -0.96
CA PHE A 105 1.36 14.56 -2.39
C PHE A 105 -0.10 14.77 -2.82
N ALA A 106 -1.05 14.23 -2.06
CA ALA A 106 -2.48 14.36 -2.36
C ALA A 106 -3.03 15.80 -2.22
N GLN A 107 -2.27 16.72 -1.61
CA GLN A 107 -2.60 18.14 -1.55
C GLN A 107 -2.05 18.94 -2.73
N ILE A 108 -1.20 18.36 -3.58
CA ILE A 108 -0.74 19.02 -4.81
C ILE A 108 -1.97 19.35 -5.67
N PRO A 109 -2.17 20.62 -6.10
CA PRO A 109 -3.38 21.03 -6.81
C PRO A 109 -3.70 20.19 -8.05
N GLU A 110 -2.69 19.81 -8.81
CA GLU A 110 -2.83 19.00 -10.02
C GLU A 110 -3.21 17.56 -9.71
N VAL A 111 -2.65 16.96 -8.64
CA VAL A 111 -3.05 15.63 -8.14
C VAL A 111 -4.49 15.65 -7.65
N LYS A 112 -4.88 16.70 -6.93
CA LYS A 112 -6.25 16.88 -6.45
C LYS A 112 -7.21 17.03 -7.63
N LYS A 113 -6.87 17.84 -8.63
CA LYS A 113 -7.67 18.04 -9.83
C LYS A 113 -7.85 16.73 -10.60
N PHE A 114 -6.76 16.01 -10.84
CA PHE A 114 -6.77 14.70 -11.48
C PHE A 114 -7.72 13.75 -10.75
N TYR A 115 -7.52 13.58 -9.43
CA TYR A 115 -8.35 12.65 -8.67
C TYR A 115 -9.84 13.04 -8.68
N MET A 116 -10.17 14.33 -8.67
CA MET A 116 -11.56 14.79 -8.77
C MET A 116 -12.19 14.48 -10.13
N GLN A 117 -11.41 14.51 -11.21
CA GLN A 117 -11.87 14.17 -12.56
C GLN A 117 -12.12 12.67 -12.73
N HIS A 118 -11.25 11.84 -12.15
CA HIS A 118 -11.33 10.37 -12.22
C HIS A 118 -11.98 9.74 -10.99
N ARG A 119 -12.74 10.52 -10.21
CA ARG A 119 -13.31 10.05 -8.95
C ARG A 119 -14.39 8.99 -9.24
N GLY A 120 -14.21 7.80 -8.68
CA GLY A 120 -15.14 6.68 -8.85
C GLY A 120 -14.78 5.77 -10.02
N GLU A 121 -13.76 6.12 -10.81
CA GLU A 121 -13.15 5.17 -11.72
C GLU A 121 -12.40 4.09 -10.93
N ASN A 122 -12.24 2.92 -11.54
CA ASN A 122 -11.48 1.86 -10.93
C ASN A 122 -9.98 2.25 -10.93
N PRO A 123 -9.27 2.27 -9.77
CA PRO A 123 -7.83 2.51 -9.74
C PRO A 123 -7.02 1.51 -10.57
N ARG A 124 -7.61 0.36 -10.91
CA ARG A 124 -7.04 -0.67 -11.79
C ARG A 124 -7.20 -0.40 -13.30
N SER A 125 -7.86 0.70 -13.66
CA SER A 125 -8.00 1.13 -15.06
C SER A 125 -6.65 1.49 -15.66
N LEU A 126 -6.25 0.80 -16.73
CA LEU A 126 -4.98 1.06 -17.43
C LEU A 126 -4.92 2.48 -18.00
N THR A 127 -6.04 3.01 -18.48
CA THR A 127 -6.12 4.37 -19.03
C THR A 127 -5.86 5.40 -17.93
N THR A 128 -6.61 5.32 -16.83
CA THR A 128 -6.48 6.23 -15.69
C THR A 128 -5.08 6.16 -15.09
N LEU A 129 -4.52 4.95 -14.99
CA LEU A 129 -3.16 4.74 -14.48
C LEU A 129 -2.10 5.36 -15.39
N LYS A 130 -2.26 5.25 -16.72
CA LYS A 130 -1.35 5.84 -17.69
C LYS A 130 -1.35 7.36 -17.56
N GLU A 131 -2.52 7.98 -17.58
CA GLU A 131 -2.67 9.44 -17.41
C GLU A 131 -2.10 9.91 -16.06
N PHE A 132 -2.30 9.12 -15.00
CA PHE A 132 -1.74 9.42 -13.69
C PHE A 132 -0.21 9.32 -13.66
N SER A 133 0.37 8.33 -14.34
CA SER A 133 1.82 8.17 -14.46
C SER A 133 2.44 9.34 -15.22
N GLU A 134 1.81 9.77 -16.31
CA GLU A 134 2.21 10.97 -17.06
C GLU A 134 2.17 12.23 -16.18
N LEU A 135 1.12 12.40 -15.36
CA LEU A 135 1.03 13.49 -14.38
C LEU A 135 2.17 13.45 -13.36
N ILE A 136 2.48 12.26 -12.81
CA ILE A 136 3.60 12.11 -11.85
C ILE A 136 4.92 12.51 -12.49
N ASN A 137 5.17 12.10 -13.73
CA ASN A 137 6.40 12.45 -14.44
C ASN A 137 6.49 13.94 -14.74
N TRP A 138 5.39 14.57 -15.14
CA TRP A 138 5.34 16.02 -15.29
C TRP A 138 5.62 16.74 -13.97
N LEU A 139 5.02 16.30 -12.86
CA LEU A 139 5.27 16.87 -11.52
C LEU A 139 6.73 16.73 -11.07
N LYS A 140 7.40 15.64 -11.43
CA LYS A 140 8.84 15.46 -11.20
C LYS A 140 9.65 16.45 -12.04
N PHE A 141 9.34 16.56 -13.34
CA PHE A 141 10.02 17.46 -14.26
C PHE A 141 9.92 18.92 -13.82
N GLU A 142 8.75 19.34 -13.36
CA GLU A 142 8.48 20.69 -12.83
C GLU A 142 9.08 20.94 -11.43
N GLY A 143 9.72 19.94 -10.82
CA GLY A 143 10.27 20.04 -9.46
C GLY A 143 9.22 20.19 -8.36
N LYS A 144 7.94 19.99 -8.68
CA LYS A 144 6.80 20.03 -7.74
C LYS A 144 6.74 18.79 -6.85
N LEU A 145 7.41 17.71 -7.25
CA LEU A 145 7.49 16.46 -6.51
C LEU A 145 8.93 16.24 -6.03
N LYS A 146 9.25 16.74 -4.83
CA LYS A 146 10.57 16.54 -4.20
C LYS A 146 10.66 15.14 -3.59
N ILE A 147 11.40 14.27 -4.25
CA ILE A 147 11.64 12.89 -3.78
C ILE A 147 13.04 12.84 -3.17
N GLU A 148 13.13 12.82 -1.84
CA GLU A 148 14.40 12.59 -1.15
C GLU A 148 14.69 11.08 -1.06
N GLY A 149 15.32 10.52 -2.09
CA GLY A 149 15.78 9.12 -2.10
C GLY A 149 15.78 8.44 -3.46
N LYS A 150 16.37 7.24 -3.53
CA LYS A 150 16.51 6.45 -4.77
C LYS A 150 15.17 5.85 -5.30
N SER A 151 14.05 6.04 -4.59
CA SER A 151 12.76 5.43 -4.89
C SER A 151 11.61 6.32 -4.42
N LEU A 152 10.60 6.52 -5.29
CA LEU A 152 9.37 7.27 -5.00
C LEU A 152 8.62 6.63 -3.84
N THR A 153 8.47 5.30 -3.86
CA THR A 153 7.87 4.51 -2.79
C THR A 153 8.64 4.65 -1.48
N ALA A 154 9.97 4.66 -1.50
CA ALA A 154 10.76 4.87 -0.28
C ALA A 154 10.61 6.28 0.31
N ALA A 155 10.35 7.31 -0.51
CA ALA A 155 10.05 8.66 -0.05
C ALA A 155 8.65 8.74 0.58
N PHE A 156 7.68 8.02 0.02
CA PHE A 156 6.31 8.00 0.49
C PHE A 156 6.06 7.05 1.68
N HIS A 157 6.86 6.00 1.79
CA HIS A 157 6.85 5.06 2.91
C HIS A 157 7.53 5.59 4.17
N ARG A 158 8.49 6.54 4.04
CA ARG A 158 9.22 7.10 5.20
C ARG A 158 8.29 7.98 6.05
N ALA A 159 7.49 7.32 6.87
CA ALA A 159 6.63 7.89 7.86
C ALA A 159 6.97 7.31 9.24
N ASN A 160 7.48 8.20 10.08
CA ASN A 160 7.59 8.09 11.54
C ASN A 160 8.64 7.12 12.13
N HIS A 161 9.86 7.65 12.25
CA HIS A 161 10.69 7.39 13.44
C HIS A 161 10.16 8.11 14.70
N ASN A 162 9.17 9.01 14.58
CA ASN A 162 8.60 9.79 15.68
C ASN A 162 7.07 9.69 15.74
N VAL A 163 6.49 8.49 15.92
CA VAL A 163 5.14 8.43 16.52
C VAL A 163 5.37 8.45 18.02
N PRO A 164 4.95 9.49 18.76
CA PRO A 164 4.97 9.45 20.22
C PRO A 164 4.07 8.28 20.67
N GLN A 165 4.58 7.46 21.57
CA GLN A 165 3.82 6.41 22.25
C GLN A 165 2.66 7.00 23.04
#